data_AF-A0A7Y6UR04-F1
#
_entry.id   AF-A0A7Y6UR04-F1
#
_cell.length_a   1.000
_cell.length_b   1.000
_cell.length_c   1.000
_cell.angle_alpha   90.00
_cell.angle_beta   90.00
_cell.angle_gamma   90.00
#
_symmetry.space_group_name_H-M   'P 1'
#
loop_
_entity.id
_entity.type
_entity.pdbx_description
1 polymer ?
#
loop_
_entity_poly.entity_id
_entity_poly.type
_entity_poly.pdbx_seq_one_letter_code
_entity_poly.pdbx_strand_id
1 'polypeptide(L)'
;MSPDAAASSHHVRAATSESRFARLSLIVAALAFVGLFLLLPLAAVFTEALRKGPAEFFAALGDAETFSAIRLTLIVAAIAVPLNLVFGVAAAWAIAKFEFKGKAFLTTLIDLPFSVSPVISGLVFVLLFGSH
;
A
#
# COMPACT_ATOMS: atom_id res chain seq x y z
N MET A 1 8.45 65.85 10.14
CA MET A 1 9.83 65.45 10.47
C MET A 1 9.73 64.38 11.56
N SER A 2 9.61 63.08 11.30
CA SER A 2 9.72 62.30 10.07
C SER A 2 8.84 61.03 10.23
N PRO A 3 8.14 60.58 9.18
CA PRO A 3 7.65 59.20 9.11
C PRO A 3 8.83 58.28 8.76
N ASP A 4 8.58 56.97 8.68
CA ASP A 4 9.50 55.96 8.13
C ASP A 4 10.42 55.24 9.15
N ALA A 5 9.79 54.59 10.14
CA ALA A 5 10.37 53.38 10.71
C ALA A 5 10.23 52.26 9.67
N ALA A 6 11.34 51.97 8.99
CA ALA A 6 11.46 51.02 7.89
C ALA A 6 10.80 49.66 8.20
N ALA A 7 9.73 49.36 7.48
CA ALA A 7 9.20 48.01 7.37
C ALA A 7 10.26 47.13 6.70
N SER A 8 10.99 46.35 7.49
CA SER A 8 11.92 45.33 7.02
C SER A 8 11.11 44.23 6.32
N SER A 9 11.04 44.31 5.00
CA SER A 9 10.44 43.30 4.14
C SER A 9 11.25 42.01 4.22
N HIS A 10 10.88 41.13 5.16
CA HIS A 10 11.27 39.73 5.15
C HIS A 10 10.69 39.09 3.89
N HIS A 11 11.43 39.20 2.78
CA HIS A 11 11.18 38.41 1.58
C HIS A 11 11.35 36.95 1.96
N VAL A 12 10.24 36.29 2.28
CA VAL A 12 10.15 34.83 2.32
C VAL A 12 10.47 34.36 0.91
N ARG A 13 11.76 34.08 0.65
CA ARG A 13 12.20 33.51 -0.63
C ARG A 13 11.37 32.27 -0.86
N ALA A 14 10.59 32.28 -1.95
CA ALA A 14 9.80 31.12 -2.33
C ALA A 14 10.71 29.89 -2.38
N ALA A 15 10.30 28.82 -1.69
CA ALA A 15 10.99 27.52 -1.61
C ALA A 15 11.17 26.83 -2.99
N THR A 16 10.72 27.47 -4.07
CA THR A 16 10.77 27.03 -5.47
C THR A 16 11.83 27.77 -6.30
N SER A 17 12.67 28.60 -5.70
CA SER A 17 13.79 29.29 -6.39
C SER A 17 15.06 28.44 -6.52
N GLU A 18 14.98 27.14 -6.32
CA GLU A 18 16.11 26.23 -6.50
C GLU A 18 16.56 26.16 -7.97
N SER A 19 17.87 26.17 -8.18
CA SER A 19 18.48 25.89 -9.49
C SER A 19 17.89 24.59 -10.03
N ARG A 20 17.48 24.58 -11.30
CA ARG A 20 16.92 23.39 -11.99
C ARG A 20 17.80 22.14 -11.79
N PHE A 21 19.11 22.36 -11.63
CA PHE A 21 20.09 21.32 -11.34
C PHE A 21 19.92 20.69 -9.95
N ALA A 22 19.72 21.50 -8.90
CA ALA A 22 19.49 21.02 -7.54
C ALA A 22 18.19 20.21 -7.46
N ARG A 23 17.11 20.73 -8.05
CA ARG A 23 15.83 20.01 -8.14
C ARG A 23 15.99 18.69 -8.89
N LEU A 24 16.68 18.67 -10.03
CA LEU A 24 16.89 17.44 -10.79
C LEU A 24 17.75 16.44 -10.02
N SER A 25 18.83 16.89 -9.37
CA SER A 25 19.68 16.00 -8.57
C SER A 25 18.92 15.37 -7.40
N LEU A 26 18.06 16.13 -6.72
CA LEU A 26 17.25 15.61 -5.63
C LEU A 26 16.21 14.60 -6.14
N ILE A 27 15.57 14.87 -7.29
CA ILE A 27 14.63 13.92 -7.91
C ILE A 27 15.36 12.64 -8.32
N VAL A 28 16.50 12.73 -9.00
CA VAL A 28 17.28 11.57 -9.43
C VAL A 28 17.77 10.78 -8.22
N ALA A 29 18.26 11.44 -7.18
CA ALA A 29 18.70 10.78 -5.95
C ALA A 29 17.54 10.06 -5.25
N ALA A 30 16.37 10.69 -5.13
CA ALA A 30 15.19 10.08 -4.53
C ALA A 30 14.70 8.88 -5.35
N LEU A 31 14.62 9.01 -6.68
CA LEU A 31 14.23 7.91 -7.56
C LEU A 31 15.25 6.78 -7.56
N ALA A 32 16.55 7.09 -7.54
CA ALA A 32 17.60 6.08 -7.43
C ALA A 32 17.53 5.36 -6.09
N PHE A 33 17.29 6.06 -4.99
CA PHE A 33 17.13 5.47 -3.66
C PHE A 33 15.91 4.54 -3.59
N VAL A 34 14.72 5.02 -4.01
CA VAL A 34 13.50 4.20 -4.04
C VAL A 34 13.66 3.02 -5.01
N GLY A 35 14.23 3.27 -6.18
CA GLY A 35 14.50 2.25 -7.18
C GLY A 35 15.43 1.17 -6.63
N LEU A 36 16.54 1.55 -6.00
CA LEU A 36 17.47 0.60 -5.39
C LEU A 36 16.79 -0.20 -4.27
N PHE A 37 16.05 0.47 -3.39
CA PHE A 37 15.39 -0.17 -2.25
C PHE A 37 14.31 -1.17 -2.68
N LEU A 38 13.61 -0.92 -3.78
CA LEU A 38 12.60 -1.83 -4.33
C LEU A 38 13.20 -2.92 -5.23
N LEU A 39 14.14 -2.54 -6.10
CA LEU A 39 14.68 -3.44 -7.13
C LEU A 39 15.71 -4.41 -6.58
N LEU A 40 16.52 -4.04 -5.57
CA LEU A 40 17.49 -4.96 -4.97
C LEU A 40 16.85 -6.21 -4.35
N PRO A 41 15.87 -6.12 -3.42
CA PRO A 41 15.25 -7.31 -2.86
C PRO A 41 14.51 -8.12 -3.91
N LEU A 42 13.88 -7.46 -4.88
CA LEU A 42 13.22 -8.13 -6.00
C LEU A 42 14.22 -8.92 -6.84
N ALA A 43 15.35 -8.31 -7.22
CA ALA A 43 16.43 -8.97 -7.94
C ALA A 43 16.99 -10.15 -7.12
N ALA A 44 17.19 -9.98 -5.81
CA ALA A 44 17.63 -11.04 -4.92
C ALA A 44 16.68 -12.25 -4.93
N VAL A 45 15.36 -12.01 -4.83
CA VAL A 45 14.33 -13.05 -4.91
C VAL A 45 14.40 -13.80 -6.24
N PHE A 46 14.52 -13.08 -7.37
CA PHE A 46 14.65 -13.71 -8.69
C PHE A 46 15.94 -14.52 -8.83
N THR A 47 17.07 -13.98 -8.36
CA THR A 47 18.35 -14.68 -8.42
C THR A 47 18.35 -15.95 -7.56
N GLU A 48 17.73 -15.92 -6.38
CA GLU A 48 17.64 -17.10 -5.51
C GLU A 48 16.65 -18.13 -6.09
N ALA A 49 15.51 -17.67 -6.63
CA ALA A 49 14.53 -18.54 -7.29
C ALA A 49 15.12 -19.27 -8.51
N LEU A 50 16.01 -18.61 -9.27
CA LEU A 50 16.65 -19.17 -10.46
C LEU A 50 18.03 -19.78 -10.17
N ARG A 51 18.50 -19.79 -8.92
CA ARG A 51 19.86 -20.20 -8.55
C ARG A 51 20.15 -21.67 -8.90
N LYS A 52 19.12 -22.52 -8.84
CA LYS A 52 19.20 -23.95 -9.20
C LYS A 52 19.03 -24.21 -10.71
N GLY A 53 18.88 -23.16 -11.51
CA GLY A 53 18.64 -23.21 -12.94
C GLY A 53 17.15 -23.13 -13.31
N PRO A 54 16.81 -22.71 -14.54
CA PRO A 54 15.43 -22.57 -14.98
C PRO A 54 14.65 -23.89 -15.01
N ALA A 55 15.33 -25.01 -15.25
CA ALA A 55 14.70 -26.33 -15.29
C ALA A 55 14.09 -26.72 -13.93
N GLU A 56 14.80 -26.43 -12.83
CA GLU A 56 14.32 -26.67 -11.47
C GLU A 56 13.14 -25.76 -11.11
N PHE A 57 13.12 -24.52 -11.62
CA PHE A 57 11.97 -23.63 -11.48
C PHE A 57 10.70 -24.19 -12.16
N PHE A 58 10.83 -24.71 -13.39
CA PHE A 58 9.70 -25.36 -14.08
C PHE A 58 9.29 -26.68 -13.40
N ALA A 59 10.24 -27.43 -12.84
CA ALA A 59 9.94 -28.62 -12.05
C ALA A 59 9.15 -28.27 -10.78
N ALA A 60 9.52 -27.21 -10.08
CA ALA A 60 8.80 -26.71 -8.91
C ALA A 60 7.37 -26.24 -9.23
N LEU A 61 7.13 -25.68 -10.42
CA LEU A 61 5.78 -25.36 -10.90
C LEU A 61 4.92 -26.61 -11.17
N GLY A 62 5.56 -27.73 -11.53
CA GLY A 62 4.89 -29.01 -11.75
C GLY A 62 4.58 -29.78 -10.47
N ASP A 63 5.05 -29.30 -9.32
CA ASP A 63 4.80 -29.95 -8.04
C ASP A 63 3.33 -29.82 -7.61
N ALA A 64 2.82 -30.89 -6.98
CA ALA A 64 1.42 -30.97 -6.57
C ALA A 64 1.06 -29.92 -5.50
N GLU A 65 2.01 -29.57 -4.63
CA GLU A 65 1.82 -28.55 -3.61
C GLU A 65 1.68 -27.16 -4.25
N THR A 66 2.56 -26.83 -5.19
CA THR A 66 2.51 -25.57 -5.95
C THR A 66 1.18 -25.40 -6.68
N PHE A 67 0.71 -26.46 -7.36
CA PHE A 67 -0.56 -26.40 -8.06
C PHE A 67 -1.76 -26.25 -7.11
N SER A 68 -1.74 -26.95 -5.98
CA SER A 68 -2.77 -26.82 -4.93
C SER A 68 -2.84 -25.40 -4.38
N ALA A 69 -1.68 -24.80 -4.07
CA ALA A 69 -1.59 -23.42 -3.59
C ALA A 69 -2.15 -22.42 -4.62
N ILE A 70 -1.73 -22.52 -5.89
CA ILE A 70 -2.23 -21.66 -6.98
C ILE A 70 -3.75 -21.81 -7.12
N ARG A 71 -4.27 -23.05 -7.12
CA ARG A 71 -5.71 -23.30 -7.23
C ARG A 71 -6.48 -22.68 -6.08
N LEU A 72 -6.00 -22.82 -4.85
CA LEU A 72 -6.64 -22.21 -3.68
C LEU A 72 -6.69 -20.69 -3.81
N THR A 73 -5.56 -20.06 -4.15
CA THR A 73 -5.51 -18.60 -4.36
C THR A 73 -6.48 -18.15 -5.45
N LEU A 74 -6.56 -18.87 -6.57
CA LEU A 74 -7.47 -18.56 -7.66
C LEU A 74 -8.94 -18.70 -7.25
N ILE A 75 -9.31 -19.75 -6.53
CA ILE A 75 -10.68 -19.94 -6.03
C ILE A 75 -11.05 -18.82 -5.05
N VAL A 76 -10.16 -18.51 -4.10
CA VAL A 76 -10.37 -17.43 -3.14
C VAL A 76 -10.52 -16.09 -3.86
N ALA A 77 -9.66 -15.77 -4.82
CA ALA A 77 -9.75 -14.55 -5.60
C ALA A 77 -11.04 -14.48 -6.42
N ALA A 78 -11.43 -15.57 -7.07
CA ALA A 78 -12.65 -15.63 -7.89
C ALA A 78 -13.93 -15.39 -7.07
N ILE A 79 -13.94 -15.73 -5.79
CA ILE A 79 -15.08 -15.51 -4.89
C ILE A 79 -14.97 -14.14 -4.20
N ALA A 80 -13.81 -13.82 -3.63
CA ALA A 80 -13.62 -12.62 -2.84
C ALA A 80 -13.70 -11.34 -3.67
N VAL A 81 -13.15 -11.33 -4.89
CA VAL A 81 -13.13 -10.12 -5.73
C VAL A 81 -14.54 -9.66 -6.12
N PRO A 82 -15.44 -10.52 -6.66
CA PRO A 82 -16.81 -10.11 -6.98
C PRO A 82 -17.61 -9.70 -5.74
N LEU A 83 -17.45 -10.41 -4.61
CA LEU A 83 -18.15 -10.04 -3.38
C LEU A 83 -17.68 -8.69 -2.86
N ASN A 84 -16.36 -8.45 -2.79
CA ASN A 84 -15.79 -7.16 -2.40
C ASN A 84 -16.23 -6.04 -3.34
N LEU A 85 -16.33 -6.31 -4.64
CA LEU A 85 -16.83 -5.34 -5.61
C LEU A 85 -18.30 -4.99 -5.33
N VAL A 86 -19.18 -5.98 -5.19
CA VAL A 86 -20.62 -5.74 -4.98
C VAL A 86 -20.86 -5.01 -3.66
N PHE A 87 -20.33 -5.53 -2.55
CA PHE A 87 -20.54 -4.92 -1.23
C PHE A 87 -19.78 -3.60 -1.07
N GLY A 88 -18.55 -3.51 -1.57
CA GLY A 88 -17.74 -2.30 -1.51
C GLY A 88 -18.35 -1.17 -2.31
N VAL A 89 -18.80 -1.43 -3.54
CA VAL A 89 -19.47 -0.41 -4.37
C VAL A 89 -20.83 -0.04 -3.78
N ALA A 90 -21.62 -1.00 -3.28
CA ALA A 90 -22.89 -0.69 -2.63
C ALA A 90 -22.71 0.21 -1.40
N ALA A 91 -21.72 -0.10 -0.55
CA ALA A 91 -21.41 0.72 0.63
C ALA A 91 -20.88 2.11 0.26
N ALA A 92 -19.93 2.18 -0.69
CA ALA A 92 -19.40 3.45 -1.19
C ALA A 92 -20.51 4.31 -1.82
N TRP A 93 -21.41 3.70 -2.59
CA TRP A 93 -22.54 4.40 -3.19
C TRP A 93 -23.54 4.90 -2.15
N ALA A 94 -23.84 4.09 -1.13
CA ALA A 94 -24.70 4.47 -0.02
C ALA A 94 -24.15 5.69 0.74
N ILE A 95 -22.85 5.69 1.05
CA ILE A 95 -22.18 6.79 1.75
C ILE A 95 -22.07 8.03 0.87
N ALA A 96 -21.73 7.89 -0.41
CA ALA A 96 -21.52 9.03 -1.30
C ALA A 96 -22.82 9.75 -1.69
N LYS A 97 -23.93 9.01 -1.85
CA LYS A 97 -25.18 9.57 -2.40
C LYS A 97 -26.24 9.89 -1.34
N PHE A 98 -26.22 9.24 -0.18
CA PHE A 98 -27.26 9.41 0.85
C PHE A 98 -26.71 10.06 2.12
N GLU A 99 -27.52 10.92 2.73
CA GLU A 99 -27.28 11.55 4.03
C GLU A 99 -28.21 10.89 5.06
N PHE A 100 -27.71 9.88 5.78
CA PHE A 100 -28.46 9.14 6.81
C PHE A 100 -27.77 9.22 8.17
N LYS A 101 -28.55 9.20 9.25
CA LYS A 101 -28.07 9.42 10.63
C LYS A 101 -27.01 8.40 11.10
N GLY A 102 -26.97 7.20 10.51
CA GLY A 102 -26.00 6.13 10.79
C GLY A 102 -24.75 6.12 9.88
N LYS A 103 -24.57 7.12 9.00
CA LYS A 103 -23.49 7.17 8.02
C LYS A 103 -22.10 7.12 8.65
N ALA A 104 -21.90 7.88 9.73
CA ALA A 104 -20.63 7.91 10.45
C ALA A 104 -20.24 6.52 11.02
N PHE A 105 -21.21 5.76 11.54
CA PHE A 105 -20.96 4.42 12.06
C PHE A 105 -20.53 3.45 10.95
N LEU A 106 -21.20 3.49 9.79
CA LEU A 106 -20.85 2.65 8.66
C LEU A 106 -19.45 2.97 8.11
N THR A 107 -19.10 4.25 7.98
CA THR A 107 -17.76 4.68 7.56
C THR A 107 -16.69 4.16 8.53
N THR A 108 -16.88 4.33 9.84
CA THR A 108 -15.93 3.84 10.84
C THR A 108 -15.76 2.33 10.77
N LEU A 109 -16.85 1.57 10.57
CA LEU A 109 -16.78 0.10 10.45
C LEU A 109 -15.97 -0.35 9.23
N ILE A 110 -16.04 0.39 8.13
CA ILE A 110 -15.29 0.11 6.90
C ILE A 110 -13.81 0.47 7.05
N ASP A 111 -13.49 1.55 7.77
CA ASP A 111 -12.12 2.02 7.99
C ASP A 111 -11.38 1.28 9.12
N LEU A 112 -12.14 0.69 10.06
CA LEU A 112 -11.63 -0.07 11.19
C LEU A 112 -10.61 -1.16 10.79
N PRO A 113 -10.88 -2.08 9.83
CA PRO A 113 -9.92 -3.12 9.46
C PRO A 113 -8.58 -2.57 8.95
N PHE A 114 -8.57 -1.39 8.32
CA PHE A 114 -7.32 -0.75 7.88
C PHE A 114 -6.57 -0.06 9.02
N SER A 115 -7.29 0.32 10.08
CA SER A 115 -6.73 0.96 11.26
C SER A 115 -6.15 -0.05 12.26
N VAL A 116 -6.56 -1.32 12.19
CA VAL A 116 -6.06 -2.39 13.06
C VAL A 116 -4.78 -3.00 12.47
N SER A 117 -3.74 -3.12 13.29
CA SER A 117 -2.50 -3.79 12.89
C SER A 117 -2.75 -5.26 12.52
N PRO A 118 -2.21 -5.77 11.40
CA PRO A 118 -2.37 -7.17 11.01
C PRO A 118 -1.98 -8.16 12.12
N VAL A 119 -0.99 -7.81 12.94
CA VAL A 119 -0.52 -8.62 14.07
C VAL A 119 -1.60 -8.74 15.14
N ILE A 120 -2.31 -7.64 15.44
CA ILE A 120 -3.39 -7.64 16.43
C ILE A 120 -4.57 -8.46 15.91
N SER A 121 -4.93 -8.31 14.63
CA SER A 121 -5.98 -9.12 14.00
C SER A 121 -5.68 -10.61 14.09
N GLY A 122 -4.43 -11.02 13.83
CA GLY A 122 -4.00 -12.42 13.99
C GLY A 122 -4.10 -12.91 15.43
N LEU A 123 -3.67 -12.08 16.40
CA LEU A 123 -3.76 -12.42 17.82
C LEU A 123 -5.22 -12.58 18.29
N VAL A 124 -6.15 -11.75 17.82
CA VAL A 124 -7.57 -11.88 18.14
C VAL A 124 -8.11 -13.23 17.69
N PHE A 125 -7.79 -13.68 16.47
CA PHE A 125 -8.21 -15.00 15.99
C PHE A 125 -7.61 -16.13 16.84
N VAL A 126 -6.34 -16.05 17.22
CA VAL A 126 -5.71 -17.05 18.10
C VAL A 126 -6.33 -17.04 19.49
N LEU A 127 -6.67 -15.89 20.06
CA LEU A 127 -7.33 -15.83 21.37
C LEU A 127 -8.77 -16.34 21.32
N LEU A 128 -9.47 -16.11 20.21
CA LEU A 128 -10.88 -16.46 20.05
C LEU A 128 -11.07 -17.93 19.67
N PHE A 129 -10.12 -18.53 18.94
CA PHE A 129 -10.19 -19.91 18.46
C PHE A 129 -9.13 -20.85 19.05
N GLY A 130 -8.09 -20.33 19.72
CA GLY A 130 -6.99 -21.12 20.29
C GLY A 130 -7.13 -21.42 21.79
N SER A 131 -8.19 -20.95 22.45
CA SER A 131 -8.48 -21.30 23.84
C SER A 131 -9.31 -22.58 24.02
N HIS A 132 -9.36 -23.43 22.99
CA HIS A 132 -9.86 -24.81 23.05
C HIS A 132 -8.94 -25.75 22.29
#